data_AF-A0A3M1YTU0-F1
#
_entry.id   AF-A0A3M1YTU0-F1
#
_cell.length_a   1.000
_cell.length_b   1.000
_cell.length_c   1.000
_cell.angle_alpha   90.00
_cell.angle_beta   90.00
_cell.angle_gamma   90.00
#
_symmetry.space_group_name_H-M   'P 1'
#
loop_
_entity.id
_entity.type
_entity.pdbx_description
1 polymer ?
#
loop_
_entity_poly.entity_id
_entity_poly.type
_entity_poly.pdbx_seq_one_letter_code
_entity_poly.pdbx_strand_id
1 'polypeptide(L)'
;TFRHFIETYVDDIRYGFRKYSRDDNFEVRQGPKAKGAITVQYPDEKIAVPERFRFVPFLVVEDHDHPERPDHIWCTSCGICAKVCPPQCIWIVRGQDPNTGRPVPEPQAFFIDIDICMNCGYCAEFCPFDAIKMDHDYELASYDRTSNHIFDKDRLSKPLSYWKTIAPTTAYEEMEARGGWDHPDVIKEKKKQARAAAKAAKAGSAPAAKKAAPAKKQLSPEEAEKAKAERLAKREAALARKRAREAQEKQDGE
;
A
#
# COMPACT_ATOMS: atom_id res chain seq x y z
N THR A 1 -15.06 5.17 -47.63
CA THR A 1 -15.27 4.50 -48.94
C THR A 1 -15.96 3.17 -48.72
N PHE A 2 -16.64 2.60 -49.73
CA PHE A 2 -17.30 1.29 -49.64
C PHE A 2 -16.36 0.17 -49.16
N ARG A 3 -15.08 0.25 -49.56
CA ARG A 3 -14.00 -0.59 -49.04
C ARG A 3 -13.89 -0.54 -47.51
N HIS A 4 -13.95 0.64 -46.91
CA HIS A 4 -13.84 0.82 -45.46
C HIS A 4 -15.05 0.20 -44.73
N PHE A 5 -16.24 0.29 -45.34
CA PHE A 5 -17.45 -0.35 -44.80
C PHE A 5 -17.33 -1.88 -44.76
N ILE A 6 -16.85 -2.49 -45.85
CA ILE A 6 -16.60 -3.94 -45.90
C ILE A 6 -15.48 -4.34 -44.93
N GLU A 7 -14.38 -3.58 -44.88
CA GLU A 7 -13.26 -3.86 -43.97
C GLU A 7 -13.70 -3.82 -42.50
N THR A 8 -14.58 -2.89 -42.11
CA THR A 8 -15.15 -2.84 -40.76
C THR A 8 -15.94 -4.10 -40.42
N TYR A 9 -16.89 -4.51 -41.28
CA TYR A 9 -17.71 -5.68 -41.00
C TYR A 9 -16.91 -6.99 -40.98
N VAL A 10 -15.90 -7.12 -41.86
CA VAL A 10 -15.01 -8.29 -41.86
C VAL A 10 -14.16 -8.34 -40.60
N ASP A 11 -13.71 -7.19 -40.11
CA ASP A 11 -12.94 -7.11 -38.87
C ASP A 11 -13.82 -7.41 -37.64
N ASP A 12 -15.05 -6.87 -37.58
CA ASP A 12 -15.97 -7.20 -36.50
C ASP A 12 -16.33 -8.70 -36.47
N ILE A 13 -16.53 -9.33 -37.63
CA ILE A 13 -16.74 -10.79 -37.72
C ILE A 13 -15.52 -11.57 -37.23
N ARG A 14 -14.29 -11.12 -37.56
CA ARG A 14 -13.04 -11.76 -37.09
C ARG A 14 -12.95 -11.80 -35.56
N TYR A 15 -13.44 -10.76 -34.89
CA TYR A 15 -13.47 -10.64 -33.44
C TYR A 15 -14.83 -11.03 -32.83
N GLY A 16 -15.70 -11.70 -33.60
CA GLY A 16 -17.01 -12.21 -33.14
C GLY A 16 -17.96 -11.12 -32.64
N PHE A 17 -17.94 -9.93 -33.25
CA PHE A 17 -18.66 -8.71 -32.86
C PHE A 17 -18.38 -8.24 -31.42
N ARG A 18 -17.41 -8.84 -30.73
CA ARG A 18 -16.97 -8.47 -29.38
C ARG A 18 -15.62 -7.79 -29.39
N LYS A 19 -15.27 -7.24 -30.56
CA LYS A 19 -14.02 -6.51 -30.75
C LYS A 19 -13.89 -5.41 -29.71
N TYR A 20 -14.98 -4.71 -29.38
CA TYR A 20 -15.07 -3.50 -28.53
C TYR A 20 -15.37 -3.75 -27.04
N SER A 21 -15.81 -4.95 -26.64
CA SER A 21 -16.19 -5.21 -25.23
C SER A 21 -15.17 -6.03 -24.43
N ARG A 22 -14.16 -6.65 -25.07
CA ARG A 22 -13.14 -7.45 -24.35
C ARG A 22 -11.88 -6.66 -24.01
N ASP A 23 -11.36 -6.87 -22.81
CA ASP A 23 -10.11 -6.28 -22.32
C ASP A 23 -8.89 -6.79 -23.11
N ASP A 24 -8.91 -8.07 -23.53
CA ASP A 24 -7.86 -8.72 -24.34
C ASP A 24 -7.51 -7.99 -25.64
N ASN A 25 -8.44 -7.17 -26.16
CA ASN A 25 -8.29 -6.47 -27.43
C ASN A 25 -7.81 -5.02 -27.27
N PHE A 26 -7.48 -4.57 -26.06
CA PHE A 26 -7.07 -3.19 -25.77
C PHE A 26 -5.87 -2.73 -26.64
N GLU A 27 -4.83 -3.55 -26.71
CA GLU A 27 -3.60 -3.26 -27.47
C GLU A 27 -3.85 -3.19 -28.98
N VAL A 28 -4.76 -4.02 -29.48
CA VAL A 28 -5.11 -4.06 -30.91
C VAL A 28 -5.93 -2.84 -31.31
N ARG A 29 -6.78 -2.31 -30.42
CA ARG A 29 -7.60 -1.12 -30.66
C ARG A 29 -6.82 0.19 -30.57
N GLN A 30 -5.99 0.33 -29.54
CA GLN A 30 -5.19 1.56 -29.35
C GLN A 30 -3.88 1.54 -30.16
N GLY A 31 -3.55 0.40 -30.77
CA GLY A 31 -2.38 0.25 -31.60
C GLY A 31 -2.52 0.92 -32.98
N PRO A 32 -1.39 1.30 -33.60
CA PRO A 32 -1.37 1.89 -34.95
C PRO A 32 -1.85 0.94 -36.06
N LYS A 33 -2.09 -0.33 -35.73
CA LYS A 33 -2.58 -1.38 -36.63
C LYS A 33 -4.10 -1.57 -36.57
N ALA A 34 -4.82 -0.78 -35.77
CA ALA A 34 -6.27 -0.84 -35.68
C ALA A 34 -6.90 -0.57 -37.07
N LYS A 35 -7.82 -1.45 -37.48
CA LYS A 35 -8.57 -1.35 -38.73
C LYS A 35 -10.07 -1.38 -38.44
N GLY A 36 -10.89 -0.91 -39.38
CA GLY A 36 -12.34 -0.86 -39.23
C GLY A 36 -12.83 0.37 -38.45
N ALA A 37 -14.03 0.27 -37.86
CA ALA A 37 -14.61 1.34 -37.06
C ALA A 37 -13.75 1.60 -35.81
N ILE A 38 -13.42 2.87 -35.59
CA ILE A 38 -12.65 3.33 -34.43
C ILE A 38 -13.60 3.77 -33.30
N THR A 39 -14.80 4.23 -33.66
CA THR A 39 -15.82 4.72 -32.73
C THR A 39 -16.48 3.57 -31.96
N VAL A 40 -16.68 3.77 -30.66
CA VAL A 40 -17.39 2.85 -29.76
C VAL A 40 -18.79 3.43 -29.47
N GLN A 41 -19.81 2.56 -29.44
CA GLN A 41 -21.20 2.96 -29.17
C GLN A 41 -21.47 3.04 -27.65
N TYR A 42 -21.04 4.13 -27.03
CA TYR A 42 -21.40 4.43 -25.64
C TYR A 42 -22.90 4.78 -25.54
N PRO A 43 -23.66 4.28 -24.55
CA PRO A 43 -23.24 3.60 -23.32
C PRO A 43 -23.24 2.05 -23.36
N ASP A 44 -23.75 1.44 -24.44
CA ASP A 44 -23.92 -0.02 -24.53
C ASP A 44 -22.58 -0.76 -24.60
N GLU A 45 -21.60 -0.17 -25.29
CA GLU A 45 -20.23 -0.63 -25.34
C GLU A 45 -19.31 0.38 -24.64
N LYS A 46 -18.49 -0.11 -23.72
CA LYS A 46 -17.50 0.70 -22.98
C LYS A 46 -16.09 0.26 -23.32
N ILE A 47 -15.17 1.21 -23.22
CA ILE A 47 -13.75 0.93 -23.39
C ILE A 47 -13.23 0.29 -22.11
N ALA A 48 -12.45 -0.78 -22.27
CA ALA A 48 -11.71 -1.42 -21.20
C ALA A 48 -10.78 -0.40 -20.51
N VAL A 49 -10.90 -0.28 -19.20
CA VAL A 49 -10.08 0.64 -18.41
C VAL A 49 -8.76 -0.07 -18.07
N PRO A 50 -7.59 0.56 -18.31
CA PRO A 50 -6.33 -0.06 -17.94
C PRO A 50 -6.20 -0.14 -16.42
N GLU A 51 -5.49 -1.16 -15.92
CA GLU A 51 -5.32 -1.40 -14.48
C GLU A 51 -4.82 -0.16 -13.71
N ARG A 52 -3.87 0.58 -14.28
CA ARG A 52 -3.29 1.80 -13.67
C ARG A 52 -4.09 3.07 -13.92
N PHE A 53 -5.34 2.96 -14.36
CA PHE A 53 -6.22 4.11 -14.50
C PHE A 53 -6.45 4.79 -13.15
N ARG A 54 -6.65 6.11 -13.20
CA ARG A 54 -6.76 6.95 -12.02
C ARG A 54 -7.93 7.88 -12.17
N PHE A 55 -8.92 7.74 -11.29
CA PHE A 55 -10.01 8.72 -11.16
C PHE A 55 -10.18 9.15 -9.70
N VAL A 56 -11.34 8.97 -9.09
CA VAL A 56 -11.56 9.37 -7.70
C VAL A 56 -10.90 8.35 -6.77
N PRO A 57 -10.12 8.77 -5.76
CA PRO A 57 -9.56 7.83 -4.80
C PRO A 57 -10.65 7.29 -3.85
N PHE A 58 -10.48 6.05 -3.39
CA PHE A 58 -11.34 5.39 -2.41
C PHE A 58 -10.53 4.87 -1.22
N LEU A 59 -11.19 4.61 -0.10
CA LEU A 59 -10.58 4.07 1.12
C LEU A 59 -10.77 2.57 1.17
N VAL A 60 -9.68 1.84 1.42
CA VAL A 60 -9.69 0.39 1.54
C VAL A 60 -10.23 0.00 2.92
N VAL A 61 -11.22 -0.88 2.90
CA VAL A 61 -11.81 -1.52 4.07
C VAL A 61 -11.58 -3.02 3.96
N GLU A 62 -11.40 -3.66 5.10
CA GLU A 62 -11.33 -5.11 5.18
C GLU A 62 -12.63 -5.75 4.69
N ASP A 63 -12.56 -6.93 4.07
CA ASP A 63 -13.75 -7.62 3.60
C ASP A 63 -14.67 -8.01 4.79
N HIS A 64 -16.00 -7.97 4.59
CA HIS A 64 -17.00 -8.33 5.61
C HIS A 64 -16.77 -9.75 6.20
N ASP A 65 -16.23 -10.66 5.39
CA ASP A 65 -15.98 -12.06 5.77
C ASP A 65 -14.66 -12.27 6.54
N HIS A 66 -13.92 -11.19 6.84
CA HIS A 66 -12.60 -11.30 7.45
C HIS A 66 -12.69 -11.79 8.92
N PRO A 67 -11.93 -12.84 9.30
CA PRO A 67 -12.13 -13.55 10.57
C PRO A 67 -11.78 -12.77 11.84
N GLU A 68 -10.95 -11.73 11.75
CA GLU A 68 -10.48 -11.00 12.94
C GLU A 68 -11.05 -9.58 13.05
N ARG A 69 -11.32 -8.94 11.91
CA ARG A 69 -11.66 -7.50 11.81
C ARG A 69 -12.53 -7.23 10.59
N PRO A 70 -13.80 -7.65 10.59
CA PRO A 70 -14.74 -7.31 9.53
C PRO A 70 -14.93 -5.78 9.49
N ASP A 71 -15.04 -5.22 8.30
CA ASP A 71 -15.38 -3.81 8.05
C ASP A 71 -14.41 -2.78 8.65
N HIS A 72 -13.19 -3.20 8.96
CA HIS A 72 -12.19 -2.31 9.51
C HIS A 72 -11.51 -1.51 8.40
N ILE A 73 -11.58 -0.19 8.49
CA ILE A 73 -10.88 0.71 7.58
C ILE A 73 -9.37 0.68 7.82
N TRP A 74 -8.58 0.63 6.75
CA TRP A 74 -7.11 0.62 6.85
C TRP A 74 -6.51 2.00 7.19
N CYS A 75 -7.30 3.07 7.07
CA CYS A 75 -6.82 4.43 7.27
C CYS A 75 -6.55 4.73 8.75
N THR A 76 -5.32 5.12 9.08
CA THR A 76 -4.93 5.47 10.46
C THR A 76 -5.00 6.97 10.79
N SER A 77 -5.64 7.77 9.93
CA SER A 77 -5.76 9.24 10.05
C SER A 77 -4.41 10.00 10.24
N CYS A 78 -3.33 9.50 9.64
CA CYS A 78 -1.99 10.11 9.72
C CYS A 78 -1.92 11.53 9.12
N GLY A 79 -2.72 11.81 8.08
CA GLY A 79 -2.80 13.13 7.43
C GLY A 79 -1.78 13.38 6.32
N ILE A 80 -0.94 12.39 5.96
CA ILE A 80 0.06 12.53 4.90
C ILE A 80 -0.61 12.78 3.54
N CYS A 81 -1.68 12.05 3.23
CA CYS A 81 -2.44 12.21 1.99
C CYS A 81 -3.02 13.64 1.83
N ALA A 82 -3.55 14.23 2.90
CA ALA A 82 -4.03 15.61 2.87
C ALA A 82 -2.89 16.62 2.67
N LYS A 83 -1.72 16.36 3.26
CA LYS A 83 -0.54 17.23 3.12
C LYS A 83 0.09 17.20 1.73
N VAL A 84 0.13 16.04 1.09
CA VAL A 84 0.74 15.86 -0.25
C VAL A 84 -0.21 16.25 -1.39
N CYS A 85 -1.52 16.33 -1.11
CA CYS A 85 -2.53 16.70 -2.09
C CYS A 85 -2.24 18.11 -2.66
N PRO A 86 -1.88 18.23 -3.95
CA PRO A 86 -1.54 19.53 -4.53
C PRO A 86 -2.68 20.57 -4.45
N PRO A 87 -3.96 20.22 -4.75
CA PRO A 87 -5.06 21.16 -4.61
C PRO A 87 -5.69 21.17 -3.20
N GLN A 88 -5.15 20.40 -2.24
CA GLN A 88 -5.62 20.33 -0.86
C GLN A 88 -7.12 20.00 -0.71
N CYS A 89 -7.63 19.05 -1.50
CA CYS A 89 -9.05 18.68 -1.53
C CYS A 89 -9.49 17.62 -0.48
N ILE A 90 -8.59 17.21 0.42
CA ILE A 90 -8.83 16.13 1.39
C ILE A 90 -8.93 16.72 2.79
N TRP A 91 -10.03 16.44 3.49
CA TRP A 91 -10.24 16.83 4.89
C TRP A 91 -10.33 15.61 5.79
N ILE A 92 -9.59 15.62 6.91
CA ILE A 92 -9.49 14.46 7.82
C ILE A 92 -9.68 14.93 9.26
N VAL A 93 -10.65 14.35 9.95
CA VAL A 93 -10.85 14.50 11.39
C VAL A 93 -10.37 13.23 12.08
N ARG A 94 -9.36 13.36 12.93
CA ARG A 94 -8.79 12.23 13.67
C ARG A 94 -9.77 11.76 14.75
N GLY A 95 -9.95 10.44 14.85
CA GLY A 95 -10.71 9.84 15.94
C GLY A 95 -10.03 10.03 17.29
N GLN A 96 -10.85 10.27 18.31
CA GLN A 96 -10.43 10.31 19.70
C GLN A 96 -11.27 9.31 20.49
N ASP A 97 -10.63 8.61 21.42
CA ASP A 97 -11.32 7.71 22.33
C ASP A 97 -12.19 8.55 23.29
N PRO A 98 -13.52 8.34 23.34
CA PRO A 98 -14.42 9.10 24.19
C PRO A 98 -14.09 8.99 25.69
N ASN A 99 -13.48 7.88 26.12
CA ASN A 99 -13.20 7.62 27.53
C ASN A 99 -11.84 8.15 27.97
N THR A 100 -10.83 8.04 27.09
CA THR A 100 -9.44 8.35 27.44
C THR A 100 -8.91 9.64 26.82
N GLY A 101 -9.64 10.21 25.85
CA GLY A 101 -9.22 11.39 25.07
C GLY A 101 -7.98 11.14 24.21
N ARG A 102 -7.53 9.88 24.11
CA ARG A 102 -6.34 9.51 23.33
C ARG A 102 -6.69 9.42 21.85
N PRO A 103 -5.74 9.76 20.96
CA PRO A 103 -5.95 9.59 19.53
C PRO A 103 -6.09 8.11 19.18
N VAL A 104 -7.12 7.78 18.40
CA VAL A 104 -7.37 6.44 17.86
C VAL A 104 -6.81 6.39 16.44
N PRO A 105 -6.19 5.28 16.00
CA PRO A 105 -5.69 5.12 14.64
C PRO A 105 -6.83 4.86 13.65
N GLU A 106 -7.87 5.69 13.66
CA GLU A 106 -9.03 5.64 12.76
C GLU A 106 -9.55 7.07 12.52
N PRO A 107 -9.97 7.43 11.30
CA PRO A 107 -10.62 8.71 11.04
C PRO A 107 -12.05 8.72 11.59
N GLN A 108 -12.39 9.74 12.37
CA GLN A 108 -13.77 10.03 12.74
C GLN A 108 -14.56 10.48 11.52
N ALA A 109 -13.96 11.37 10.72
CA ALA A 109 -14.53 11.82 9.46
C ALA A 109 -13.42 11.97 8.42
N PHE A 110 -13.75 11.65 7.18
CA PHE A 110 -12.85 11.75 6.04
C PHE A 110 -13.68 12.25 4.87
N PHE A 111 -13.25 13.34 4.24
CA PHE A 111 -13.94 13.94 3.10
C PHE A 111 -12.98 14.19 1.95
N ILE A 112 -13.45 13.97 0.73
CA ILE A 112 -12.76 14.37 -0.50
C ILE A 112 -13.72 15.18 -1.35
N ASP A 113 -13.32 16.40 -1.70
CA ASP A 113 -14.01 17.17 -2.73
C ASP A 113 -13.51 16.72 -4.10
N ILE A 114 -14.38 16.04 -4.87
CA ILE A 114 -14.01 15.50 -6.19
C ILE A 114 -13.96 16.58 -7.26
N ASP A 115 -14.60 17.74 -7.07
CA ASP A 115 -14.55 18.86 -8.03
C ASP A 115 -13.19 19.56 -8.00
N ILE A 116 -12.54 19.56 -6.84
CA ILE A 116 -11.21 20.15 -6.64
C ILE A 116 -10.10 19.11 -6.90
N CYS A 117 -10.41 17.84 -6.74
CA CYS A 117 -9.47 16.75 -6.99
C CYS A 117 -9.02 16.73 -8.46
N MET A 118 -7.70 16.73 -8.69
CA MET A 118 -7.12 16.63 -10.03
C MET A 118 -6.70 15.19 -10.42
N ASN A 119 -7.16 14.19 -9.67
CA ASN A 119 -6.96 12.76 -9.91
C ASN A 119 -5.48 12.32 -10.08
N CYS A 120 -4.53 13.06 -9.50
CA CYS A 120 -3.09 12.84 -9.69
C CYS A 120 -2.54 11.52 -9.11
N GLY A 121 -3.21 10.94 -8.11
CA GLY A 121 -2.78 9.70 -7.46
C GLY A 121 -1.74 9.82 -6.34
N TYR A 122 -1.27 11.03 -6.00
CA TYR A 122 -0.29 11.20 -4.91
C TYR A 122 -0.80 10.75 -3.55
N CYS A 123 -2.10 10.85 -3.28
CA CYS A 123 -2.65 10.33 -2.03
C CYS A 123 -2.44 8.82 -1.89
N ALA A 124 -2.56 8.06 -2.98
CA ALA A 124 -2.36 6.60 -3.00
C ALA A 124 -0.88 6.23 -2.88
N GLU A 125 0.00 6.91 -3.61
CA GLU A 125 1.44 6.60 -3.63
C GLU A 125 2.14 6.94 -2.31
N PHE A 126 1.72 8.02 -1.64
CA PHE A 126 2.33 8.46 -0.38
C PHE A 126 1.67 7.87 0.87
N CYS A 127 0.66 7.00 0.72
CA CYS A 127 0.03 6.37 1.86
C CYS A 127 0.93 5.27 2.44
N PRO A 128 1.46 5.41 3.67
CA PRO A 128 2.36 4.40 4.23
C PRO A 128 1.64 3.11 4.69
N PHE A 129 0.31 3.11 4.66
CA PHE A 129 -0.54 1.99 5.08
C PHE A 129 -1.37 1.40 3.93
N ASP A 130 -1.17 1.89 2.70
CA ASP A 130 -1.95 1.47 1.52
C ASP A 130 -3.47 1.61 1.70
N ALA A 131 -3.91 2.55 2.53
CA ALA A 131 -5.30 2.71 2.93
C ALA A 131 -6.16 3.48 1.91
N ILE A 132 -5.56 4.17 0.96
CA ILE A 132 -6.24 4.94 -0.08
C ILE A 132 -5.70 4.48 -1.43
N LYS A 133 -6.60 4.13 -2.35
CA LYS A 133 -6.27 3.61 -3.70
C LYS A 133 -7.08 4.38 -4.74
N MET A 134 -6.65 4.31 -6.01
CA MET A 134 -7.31 5.02 -7.11
C MET A 134 -8.41 4.15 -7.71
N ASP A 135 -9.60 4.72 -7.89
CA ASP A 135 -10.74 4.01 -8.45
C ASP A 135 -10.78 4.08 -9.98
N HIS A 136 -11.59 3.20 -10.57
CA HIS A 136 -11.90 3.18 -12.01
C HIS A 136 -13.29 3.71 -12.34
N ASP A 137 -14.10 4.05 -11.34
CA ASP A 137 -15.40 4.68 -11.56
C ASP A 137 -15.23 6.12 -12.09
N TYR A 138 -15.52 6.34 -13.36
CA TYR A 138 -15.44 7.64 -14.04
C TYR A 138 -16.80 8.29 -14.30
N GLU A 139 -17.91 7.58 -14.04
CA GLU A 139 -19.27 8.02 -14.40
C GLU A 139 -19.95 8.73 -13.22
N LEU A 140 -19.29 9.77 -12.68
CA LEU A 140 -19.68 10.45 -11.45
C LEU A 140 -20.46 11.76 -11.67
N ALA A 141 -20.95 12.01 -12.89
CA ALA A 141 -21.62 13.25 -13.23
C ALA A 141 -22.92 13.44 -12.41
N SER A 142 -23.01 14.55 -11.67
CA SER A 142 -24.21 14.96 -10.95
C SER A 142 -24.55 16.43 -11.20
N TYR A 143 -25.80 16.79 -10.90
CA TYR A 143 -26.31 18.17 -11.01
C TYR A 143 -26.02 19.03 -9.78
N ASP A 144 -25.80 18.41 -8.62
CA ASP A 144 -25.50 19.13 -7.38
C ASP A 144 -24.10 18.82 -6.88
N ARG A 145 -23.38 19.89 -6.55
CA ARG A 145 -22.02 19.83 -6.00
C ARG A 145 -22.02 19.37 -4.54
N THR A 146 -22.83 20.00 -3.70
CA THR A 146 -22.63 19.91 -2.25
C THR A 146 -23.03 18.54 -1.70
N SER A 147 -24.14 17.97 -2.19
CA SER A 147 -24.60 16.66 -1.75
C SER A 147 -23.89 15.49 -2.45
N ASN A 148 -23.51 15.66 -3.72
CA ASN A 148 -23.06 14.53 -4.53
C ASN A 148 -21.58 14.53 -4.86
N HIS A 149 -20.86 15.65 -4.81
CA HIS A 149 -19.43 15.73 -5.20
C HIS A 149 -18.49 15.86 -4.00
N ILE A 150 -19.02 16.04 -2.78
CA ILE A 150 -18.26 15.88 -1.55
C ILE A 150 -18.47 14.45 -1.08
N PHE A 151 -17.41 13.64 -1.14
CA PHE A 151 -17.49 12.23 -0.77
C PHE A 151 -17.09 12.06 0.69
N ASP A 152 -18.02 11.54 1.47
CA ASP A 152 -17.84 11.19 2.88
C ASP A 152 -17.12 9.84 3.05
N LYS A 153 -16.66 9.57 4.27
CA LYS A 153 -15.94 8.33 4.64
C LYS A 153 -16.66 7.08 4.14
N ASP A 154 -17.98 7.01 4.35
CA ASP A 154 -18.79 5.84 4.05
C ASP A 154 -18.99 5.63 2.53
N ARG A 155 -18.98 6.72 1.76
CA ARG A 155 -19.04 6.65 0.29
C ARG A 155 -17.70 6.27 -0.32
N LEU A 156 -16.61 6.64 0.34
CA LEU A 156 -15.25 6.32 -0.06
C LEU A 156 -14.85 4.89 0.33
N SER A 157 -15.44 4.31 1.37
CA SER A 157 -15.10 2.96 1.81
C SER A 157 -15.50 1.91 0.79
N LYS A 158 -14.51 1.16 0.29
CA LYS A 158 -14.72 -0.02 -0.54
C LYS A 158 -13.89 -1.20 -0.02
N PRO A 159 -14.40 -2.44 -0.16
CA PRO A 159 -13.74 -3.62 0.37
C PRO A 159 -12.46 -3.97 -0.42
N LEU A 160 -11.54 -4.71 0.20
CA LEU A 160 -10.29 -5.14 -0.44
C LEU A 160 -10.54 -6.04 -1.66
N SER A 161 -11.57 -6.88 -1.63
CA SER A 161 -12.02 -7.68 -2.78
C SER A 161 -12.31 -6.84 -4.03
N TYR A 162 -12.83 -5.62 -3.85
CA TYR A 162 -13.06 -4.68 -4.94
C TYR A 162 -11.73 -4.23 -5.57
N TRP A 163 -10.74 -3.87 -4.74
CA TRP A 163 -9.41 -3.49 -5.22
C TRP A 163 -8.74 -4.60 -6.05
N LYS A 164 -8.86 -5.87 -5.61
CA LYS A 164 -8.34 -7.03 -6.35
C LYS A 164 -8.97 -7.21 -7.73
N THR A 165 -10.21 -6.76 -7.90
CA THR A 165 -10.94 -6.87 -9.17
C THR A 165 -10.48 -5.80 -10.17
N ILE A 166 -10.26 -4.58 -9.68
CA ILE A 166 -9.81 -3.43 -10.47
C ILE A 166 -8.35 -3.60 -10.90
N ALA A 167 -7.50 -4.00 -9.96
CA ALA A 167 -6.06 -3.96 -10.12
C ALA A 167 -5.38 -5.25 -9.61
N PRO A 168 -5.58 -6.38 -10.31
CA PRO A 168 -5.13 -7.69 -9.83
C PRO A 168 -3.60 -7.82 -9.78
N THR A 169 -2.85 -7.26 -10.73
CA THR A 169 -1.39 -7.41 -10.75
C THR A 169 -0.75 -6.57 -9.65
N THR A 170 -1.17 -5.31 -9.54
CA THR A 170 -0.68 -4.39 -8.50
C THR A 170 -1.10 -4.83 -7.10
N ALA A 171 -2.34 -5.31 -6.92
CA ALA A 171 -2.77 -5.86 -5.64
C ALA A 171 -1.92 -7.07 -5.22
N TYR A 172 -1.49 -7.89 -6.19
CA TYR A 172 -0.59 -9.01 -5.91
C TYR A 172 0.81 -8.55 -5.52
N GLU A 173 1.41 -7.61 -6.25
CA GLU A 173 2.71 -7.03 -5.91
C GLU A 173 2.70 -6.40 -4.49
N GLU A 174 1.62 -5.69 -4.15
CA GLU A 174 1.43 -5.08 -2.83
C GLU A 174 1.32 -6.14 -1.72
N MET A 175 0.60 -7.25 -1.98
CA MET A 175 0.47 -8.34 -1.02
C MET A 175 1.81 -9.04 -0.74
N GLU A 176 2.64 -9.22 -1.78
CA GLU A 176 3.94 -9.84 -1.67
C GLU A 176 4.89 -8.95 -0.86
N ALA A 177 4.89 -7.64 -1.15
CA ALA A 177 5.68 -6.66 -0.42
C ALA A 177 5.30 -6.62 1.08
N ARG A 178 4.02 -6.80 1.40
CA ARG A 178 3.52 -6.85 2.78
C ARG A 178 3.72 -8.21 3.46
N GLY A 179 3.85 -9.27 2.68
CA GLY A 179 3.89 -10.66 3.16
C GLY A 179 2.50 -11.21 3.54
N GLY A 180 1.43 -10.69 2.93
CA GLY A 180 0.06 -11.15 3.14
C GLY A 180 -1.01 -10.11 2.81
N TRP A 181 -2.26 -10.58 2.75
CA TRP A 181 -3.46 -9.76 2.50
C TRP A 181 -3.95 -8.99 3.73
N ASP A 182 -3.53 -9.40 4.92
CA ASP A 182 -3.95 -8.78 6.18
C ASP A 182 -3.37 -7.36 6.32
N HIS A 183 -4.12 -6.47 6.95
CA HIS A 183 -3.65 -5.12 7.31
C HIS A 183 -2.32 -5.16 8.10
N PRO A 184 -1.38 -4.21 7.90
CA PRO A 184 -0.11 -4.18 8.61
C PRO A 184 -0.20 -4.26 10.14
N ASP A 185 -1.25 -3.71 10.75
CA ASP A 185 -1.44 -3.78 12.20
C ASP A 185 -1.89 -5.17 12.66
N VAL A 186 -2.71 -5.87 11.88
CA VAL A 186 -3.04 -7.29 12.12
C VAL A 186 -1.79 -8.15 12.01
N ILE A 187 -0.95 -7.92 10.99
CA ILE A 187 0.35 -8.61 10.85
C ILE A 187 1.24 -8.36 12.07
N LYS A 188 1.30 -7.12 12.59
CA LYS A 188 2.04 -6.80 13.81
C LYS A 188 1.45 -7.51 15.03
N GLU A 189 0.13 -7.53 15.18
CA GLU A 189 -0.55 -8.22 16.28
C GLU A 189 -0.30 -9.73 16.23
N LYS A 190 -0.46 -10.39 15.07
CA LYS A 190 -0.12 -11.80 14.86
C LYS A 190 1.34 -12.08 15.18
N LYS A 191 2.27 -11.25 14.73
CA LYS A 191 3.71 -11.37 15.07
C LYS A 191 3.97 -11.21 16.56
N LYS A 192 3.28 -10.28 17.23
CA LYS A 192 3.39 -10.06 18.69
C LYS A 192 2.82 -11.26 19.46
N GLN A 193 1.66 -11.77 19.07
CA GLN A 193 1.04 -12.96 19.65
C GLN A 193 1.90 -14.20 19.44
N ALA A 194 2.44 -14.42 18.24
CA ALA A 194 3.36 -15.52 17.94
C ALA A 194 4.65 -15.44 18.78
N ARG A 195 5.22 -14.24 18.96
CA ARG A 195 6.37 -14.04 19.87
C ARG A 195 6.00 -14.31 21.33
N ALA A 196 4.81 -13.89 21.76
CA ALA A 196 4.31 -14.16 23.12
C ALA A 196 4.07 -15.66 23.35
N ALA A 197 3.47 -16.36 22.38
CA ALA A 197 3.25 -17.80 22.40
C ALA A 197 4.57 -18.59 22.39
N ALA A 198 5.55 -18.20 21.56
CA ALA A 198 6.87 -18.80 21.56
C ALA A 198 7.63 -18.56 22.89
N LYS A 199 7.44 -17.39 23.51
CA LYS A 199 8.00 -17.08 24.84
C LYS A 199 7.30 -17.89 25.94
N ALA A 200 5.99 -18.08 25.85
CA ALA A 200 5.22 -18.93 26.76
C ALA A 200 5.57 -20.41 26.60
N ALA A 201 5.78 -20.90 25.38
CA ALA A 201 6.24 -22.27 25.11
C ALA A 201 7.67 -22.52 25.65
N LYS A 202 8.58 -21.54 25.53
CA LYS A 202 9.91 -21.58 26.16
C LYS A 202 9.87 -21.47 27.69
N ALA A 203 8.84 -20.84 28.26
CA ALA A 203 8.62 -20.80 29.70
C ALA A 203 7.94 -22.08 30.23
N GLY A 204 7.14 -22.76 29.39
CA GLY A 204 6.52 -24.05 29.66
C GLY A 204 7.49 -25.23 29.58
N SER A 205 8.62 -25.09 28.88
CA SER A 205 9.77 -25.99 29.04
C SER A 205 10.61 -25.57 30.24
N ALA A 206 10.13 -25.86 31.45
CA ALA A 206 10.98 -25.83 32.64
C ALA A 206 12.03 -26.96 32.55
N PRO A 207 13.31 -26.69 32.85
CA PRO A 207 14.38 -27.65 32.61
C PRO A 207 14.43 -28.70 33.72
N ALA A 208 14.27 -29.97 33.35
CA ALA A 208 14.88 -31.06 34.11
C ALA A 208 16.41 -30.91 34.04
N ALA A 209 17.06 -31.17 35.17
CA ALA A 209 18.49 -31.04 35.45
C ALA A 209 19.00 -29.61 35.73
N LYS A 210 18.98 -29.25 37.02
CA LYS A 210 19.97 -28.35 37.61
C LYS A 210 21.38 -28.92 37.33
N LYS A 211 22.04 -28.48 36.26
CA LYS A 211 23.50 -28.35 36.29
C LYS A 211 23.79 -26.97 36.82
N ALA A 212 24.53 -26.93 37.92
CA ALA A 212 25.03 -25.71 38.53
C ALA A 212 25.63 -24.80 37.46
N ALA A 213 25.18 -23.55 37.43
CA ALA A 213 25.88 -22.51 36.68
C ALA A 213 27.34 -22.50 37.13
N PRO A 214 28.33 -22.52 36.22
CA PRO A 214 29.69 -22.24 36.63
C PRO A 214 29.70 -20.80 37.13
N ALA A 215 30.07 -20.61 38.39
CA ALA A 215 30.24 -19.30 38.98
C ALA A 215 31.08 -18.44 38.03
N LYS A 216 30.58 -17.27 37.65
CA LYS A 216 31.39 -16.28 36.94
C LYS A 216 32.61 -16.01 37.82
N LYS A 217 33.78 -16.49 37.40
CA LYS A 217 35.06 -16.18 38.04
C LYS A 217 35.18 -14.65 37.99
N GLN A 218 35.10 -14.01 39.14
CA GLN A 218 35.37 -12.58 39.26
C GLN A 218 36.81 -12.38 38.82
N LEU A 219 37.01 -11.75 37.65
CA LEU A 219 38.35 -11.39 37.19
C LEU A 219 38.94 -10.43 38.21
N SER A 220 40.19 -10.66 38.59
CA SER A 220 40.92 -9.75 39.47
C SER A 220 40.96 -8.33 38.85
N PRO A 221 41.06 -7.26 39.67
CA PRO A 221 41.05 -5.89 39.16
C PRO A 221 42.05 -5.63 38.02
N GLU A 222 43.22 -6.28 38.07
CA GLU A 222 44.27 -6.19 37.05
C GLU A 222 43.90 -6.89 35.73
N GLU A 223 43.21 -8.04 35.78
CA GLU A 223 42.75 -8.74 34.58
C GLU A 223 41.61 -8.00 33.89
N ALA A 224 40.75 -7.32 34.67
CA ALA A 224 39.69 -6.46 34.15
C ALA A 224 40.26 -5.20 33.48
N GLU A 225 41.35 -4.64 34.01
CA GLU A 225 42.04 -3.50 33.41
C GLU A 225 42.75 -3.87 32.10
N LYS A 226 43.46 -5.01 32.07
CA LYS A 226 44.04 -5.54 30.82
C LYS A 226 42.99 -5.81 29.75
N ALA A 227 41.84 -6.39 30.12
CA ALA A 227 40.75 -6.63 29.19
C ALA A 227 40.10 -5.33 28.67
N LYS A 228 40.07 -4.26 29.49
CA LYS A 228 39.63 -2.93 29.07
C LYS A 228 40.64 -2.27 28.14
N ALA A 229 41.93 -2.35 28.45
CA ALA A 229 43.01 -1.83 27.60
C ALA A 229 43.04 -2.53 26.23
N GLU A 230 42.87 -3.85 26.20
CA GLU A 230 42.82 -4.62 24.94
C GLU A 230 41.58 -4.25 24.10
N ARG A 231 40.43 -4.00 24.74
CA ARG A 231 39.23 -3.50 24.05
C ARG A 231 39.41 -2.08 23.51
N LEU A 232 40.10 -1.21 24.24
CA LEU A 232 40.38 0.15 23.80
C LEU A 232 41.32 0.13 22.59
N ALA A 233 42.40 -0.65 22.66
CA ALA A 233 43.34 -0.84 21.55
C ALA A 233 42.66 -1.41 20.29
N LYS A 234 41.76 -2.39 20.44
CA LYS A 234 40.97 -2.93 19.31
C LYS A 234 40.05 -1.87 18.70
N ARG A 235 39.47 -1.00 19.52
CA ARG A 235 38.57 0.07 19.08
C ARG A 235 39.34 1.20 18.38
N GLU A 236 40.52 1.54 18.86
CA GLU A 236 41.44 2.49 18.21
C GLU A 236 41.97 1.96 16.87
N ALA A 237 42.36 0.68 16.81
CA ALA A 237 42.78 0.03 15.57
C ALA A 237 41.64 -0.01 14.53
N ALA A 238 40.39 -0.25 14.95
CA ALA A 238 39.24 -0.19 14.06
C ALA A 238 38.97 1.24 13.55
N LEU A 239 39.14 2.25 14.40
CA LEU A 239 38.98 3.65 14.02
C LEU A 239 40.07 4.11 13.05
N ALA A 240 41.31 3.65 13.24
CA ALA A 240 42.44 3.90 12.34
C ALA A 240 42.21 3.27 10.96
N ARG A 241 41.70 2.03 10.90
CA ARG A 241 41.31 1.39 9.63
C ARG A 241 40.21 2.15 8.90
N LYS A 242 39.22 2.67 9.64
CA LYS A 242 38.15 3.49 9.06
C LYS A 242 38.71 4.80 8.47
N ARG A 243 39.59 5.49 9.20
CA ARG A 243 40.24 6.72 8.72
C ARG A 243 41.14 6.49 7.50
N ALA A 244 41.85 5.35 7.46
CA ALA A 244 42.67 4.97 6.30
C ALA A 244 41.81 4.73 5.05
N ARG A 245 40.65 4.08 5.22
CA ARG A 245 39.69 3.87 4.13
C ARG A 245 39.07 5.18 3.63
N GLU A 246 38.68 6.06 4.55
CA GLU A 246 38.18 7.41 4.22
C GLU A 246 39.24 8.29 3.53
N ALA A 247 40.53 8.08 3.81
CA ALA A 247 41.63 8.78 3.14
C ALA A 247 41.90 8.24 1.72
N GLN A 248 41.81 6.92 1.52
CA GLN A 248 41.90 6.31 0.18
C GLN A 248 40.73 6.75 -0.71
N GLU A 249 39.50 6.75 -0.18
CA GLU A 249 38.32 7.22 -0.92
C GLU A 249 38.39 8.70 -1.32
N LYS A 250 39.19 9.52 -0.62
CA LYS A 250 39.46 10.92 -1.00
C LYS A 250 40.57 11.09 -2.04
N GLN A 251 41.51 10.16 -2.14
CA GLN A 251 42.57 10.19 -3.15
C GLN A 251 42.11 9.62 -4.49
N ASP A 252 41.16 8.69 -4.48
CA ASP A 252 40.59 8.09 -5.70
C ASP A 252 39.45 8.93 -6.33
N GLY A 253 39.12 10.08 -5.73
CA GLY A 253 38.02 10.98 -6.13
C GLY A 253 38.45 12.33 -6.74
N GLU A 254 39.74 12.53 -7.00
CA GLU A 254 40.32 13.60 -7.84
C GLU A 254 40.75 13.04 -9.20
#